data_AF-A0A4R8L035-F1
#
_entry.id   AF-A0A4R8L035-F1
#
_cell.length_a   1.000
_cell.length_b   1.000
_cell.length_c   1.000
_cell.angle_alpha   90.00
_cell.angle_beta   90.00
_cell.angle_gamma   90.00
#
_symmetry.space_group_name_H-M   'P 1'
#
loop_
_entity.id
_entity.type
_entity.pdbx_description
1 polymer ?
#
loop_
_entity_poly.entity_id
_entity_poly.type
_entity_poly.pdbx_seq_one_letter_code
_entity_poly.pdbx_strand_id
1 'polypeptide(L)'
;MSLSHSKTALGAALLGNLLAVSFTLAIAPTAYASSHREAPFITQNPKVDATDFYMFRSYETGRGAYTTMVADYIPLQDAYGGPNYFAMDPNALYEIHIDNNGDGKEDLTFQFRFTNTIKDGQFTVGGKKVSIPLVINGGAIDSVNPAGLNVRETYSVTVVRGDRRTGTRSSVTNATGGGTTFDKPVDYIGTKSIPNYAAYAAQHVYTVNIPGCATPARMFVGQRKDPFVVNLGETFDLINIKAPATEFAANAESAAKDDLARKNVTAIEMEVPTACLTAGSDPVIGGWTTASLRQGRLLNPAPGSTAASKEGGAWVQVSRLGMPLVNELVIGLKDKDRFNASKPSGDAQFADYVTNPTAPALVEVLFGSAGAKAPTNFPRNDLVATFLTGIKGVNQPVTVTASEMLRLNTSIAATNVGAQNRLGVIGGDNAGFPNGRRPGDDVVDVVLRVAMGKLCTLNIGCAPSDAPAGGLHFTDGAFLDETSFTAGFPYLKTPMAGSPQL
;
A
#
# COMPACT_ATOMS: atom_id res chain seq x y z
N MET A 1 37.40 -51.57 68.68
CA MET A 1 36.61 -52.83 68.65
C MET A 1 35.29 -52.55 69.33
N SER A 2 34.17 -52.72 68.61
CA SER A 2 32.79 -52.89 69.11
C SER A 2 32.11 -51.78 69.95
N LEU A 3 31.07 -51.18 69.32
CA LEU A 3 29.69 -50.91 69.79
C LEU A 3 29.44 -50.29 71.19
N SER A 4 28.63 -49.21 71.23
CA SER A 4 27.35 -49.16 72.00
C SER A 4 26.82 -47.73 72.29
N HIS A 5 25.65 -47.39 71.70
CA HIS A 5 24.50 -46.61 72.24
C HIS A 5 24.70 -45.12 72.63
N SER A 6 23.78 -44.15 72.45
CA SER A 6 22.36 -44.11 72.10
C SER A 6 21.92 -42.70 71.65
N LYS A 7 21.05 -42.67 70.63
CA LYS A 7 19.80 -41.88 70.46
C LYS A 7 19.63 -40.57 71.24
N THR A 8 19.38 -39.48 70.49
CA THR A 8 18.29 -38.54 70.80
C THR A 8 17.53 -38.19 69.52
N ALA A 9 16.22 -38.09 69.68
CA ALA A 9 15.22 -38.00 68.62
C ALA A 9 14.76 -36.55 68.42
N LEU A 10 14.66 -36.12 67.18
CA LEU A 10 13.68 -35.15 66.66
C LEU A 10 13.33 -35.68 65.26
N GLY A 11 12.07 -35.90 64.90
CA GLY A 11 10.93 -35.01 65.10
C GLY A 11 10.62 -34.39 63.73
N ALA A 12 9.61 -34.95 63.06
CA ALA A 12 9.31 -34.80 61.64
C ALA A 12 9.05 -33.37 61.15
N ALA A 13 9.51 -33.07 59.93
CA ALA A 13 8.86 -32.12 59.02
C ALA A 13 9.05 -32.62 57.58
N LEU A 14 7.95 -32.59 56.82
CA LEU A 14 7.79 -33.18 55.50
C LEU A 14 8.82 -32.67 54.47
N LEU A 15 9.34 -33.62 53.68
CA LEU A 15 10.00 -33.37 52.41
C LEU A 15 8.98 -32.81 51.40
N GLY A 16 9.04 -31.50 51.20
CA GLY A 16 8.46 -30.82 50.05
C GLY A 16 9.54 -29.99 49.37
N ASN A 17 10.44 -30.62 48.61
CA ASN A 17 11.34 -29.87 47.74
C ASN A 17 10.60 -29.54 46.45
N LEU A 18 10.00 -28.35 46.47
CA LEU A 18 9.47 -27.65 45.30
C LEU A 18 10.55 -27.54 44.21
N LEU A 19 10.17 -27.91 43.00
CA LEU A 19 10.73 -27.35 41.78
C LEU A 19 10.56 -25.83 41.83
N ALA A 20 11.65 -25.09 42.01
CA ALA A 20 11.71 -23.68 41.65
C ALA A 20 11.99 -23.58 40.14
N VAL A 21 10.98 -23.88 39.32
CA VAL A 21 10.92 -23.35 37.95
C VAL A 21 10.45 -21.91 38.11
N SER A 22 11.40 -20.98 38.07
CA SER A 22 11.12 -19.56 37.97
C SER A 22 10.36 -19.32 36.67
N PHE A 23 9.03 -19.27 36.76
CA PHE A 23 8.16 -18.80 35.68
C PHE A 23 8.32 -17.27 35.63
N THR A 24 9.40 -16.79 35.02
CA THR A 24 9.44 -15.44 34.49
C THR A 24 8.41 -15.41 33.37
N LEU A 25 7.22 -14.95 33.73
CA LEU A 25 6.19 -14.54 32.79
C LEU A 25 6.78 -13.39 31.98
N ALA A 26 7.50 -13.72 30.91
CA ALA A 26 7.79 -12.79 29.84
C ALA A 26 6.45 -12.43 29.23
N ILE A 27 5.87 -11.35 29.73
CA ILE A 27 4.84 -10.61 29.00
C ILE A 27 5.58 -10.13 27.76
N ALA A 28 5.53 -10.94 26.70
CA ALA A 28 5.92 -10.49 25.39
C ALA A 28 5.09 -9.23 25.13
N PRO A 29 5.70 -8.07 24.85
CA PRO A 29 4.93 -7.01 24.24
C PRO A 29 4.36 -7.62 22.96
N THR A 30 3.04 -7.56 22.81
CA THR A 30 2.39 -7.86 21.54
C THR A 30 2.92 -6.84 20.54
N ALA A 31 3.98 -7.20 19.82
CA ALA A 31 4.52 -6.42 18.73
C ALA A 31 3.46 -6.39 17.63
N TYR A 32 2.80 -5.24 17.47
CA TYR A 32 2.02 -4.93 16.30
C TYR A 32 3.00 -4.37 15.27
N ALA A 33 3.51 -5.23 14.39
CA ALA A 33 4.34 -4.80 13.27
C ALA A 33 3.69 -5.24 11.95
N SER A 34 3.28 -4.28 11.14
CA SER A 34 3.47 -4.29 9.67
C SER A 34 2.98 -2.96 9.06
N SER A 35 3.49 -2.64 7.86
CA SER A 35 3.39 -1.37 7.13
C SER A 35 2.00 -0.96 6.69
N HIS A 36 0.99 -1.78 6.97
CA HIS A 36 -0.45 -1.58 6.83
C HIS A 36 -1.15 -2.13 8.06
N ARG A 37 -2.21 -1.44 8.51
CA ARG A 37 -2.71 -1.36 9.90
C ARG A 37 -2.03 -0.27 10.74
N GLU A 38 -1.66 0.85 10.12
CA GLU A 38 -0.94 1.94 10.77
C GLU A 38 -1.85 2.74 11.71
N ALA A 39 -3.14 2.84 11.39
CA ALA A 39 -4.12 3.50 12.23
C ALA A 39 -4.91 2.47 13.06
N PRO A 40 -5.15 2.73 14.37
CA PRO A 40 -5.89 1.81 15.24
C PRO A 40 -7.20 1.28 14.65
N PHE A 41 -7.98 2.12 13.97
CA PHE A 41 -9.25 1.70 13.36
C PHE A 41 -9.07 0.75 12.17
N ILE A 42 -8.06 0.98 11.33
CA ILE A 42 -7.78 0.15 10.16
C ILE A 42 -7.33 -1.26 10.55
N THR A 43 -6.69 -1.41 11.72
CA THR A 43 -6.31 -2.72 12.24
C THR A 43 -7.47 -3.70 12.42
N GLN A 44 -8.71 -3.18 12.48
CA GLN A 44 -9.96 -3.92 12.63
C GLN A 44 -10.73 -4.09 11.31
N ASN A 45 -10.29 -3.41 10.25
CA ASN A 45 -10.95 -3.36 8.94
C ASN A 45 -9.94 -3.58 7.79
N PRO A 46 -9.26 -4.74 7.73
CA PRO A 46 -8.15 -4.97 6.79
C PRO A 46 -8.55 -4.89 5.31
N LYS A 47 -9.85 -5.01 4.99
CA LYS A 47 -10.33 -4.91 3.61
C LYS A 47 -10.32 -3.50 3.02
N VAL A 48 -10.21 -2.48 3.87
CA VAL A 48 -10.15 -1.05 3.49
C VAL A 48 -8.81 -0.42 3.85
N ASP A 49 -7.83 -1.26 4.16
CA ASP A 49 -6.45 -0.90 4.42
C ASP A 49 -5.75 -0.62 3.09
N ALA A 50 -5.43 0.65 2.84
CA ALA A 50 -4.77 1.07 1.60
C ALA A 50 -3.27 0.90 1.79
N THR A 51 -2.62 0.22 0.86
CA THR A 51 -1.24 -0.18 1.05
C THR A 51 -0.26 0.76 0.38
N ASP A 52 -0.46 0.96 -0.91
CA ASP A 52 0.37 1.83 -1.69
C ASP A 52 -0.44 2.60 -2.72
N PHE A 53 0.01 3.81 -3.01
CA PHE A 53 -0.44 4.55 -4.16
C PHE A 53 0.74 4.84 -5.07
N TYR A 54 0.54 4.57 -6.36
CA TYR A 54 1.47 4.88 -7.44
C TYR A 54 0.77 5.78 -8.45
N MET A 55 1.46 6.79 -8.94
CA MET A 55 0.97 7.67 -10.00
C MET A 55 2.15 8.08 -10.86
N PHE A 56 2.18 7.66 -12.12
CA PHE A 56 3.33 7.88 -12.99
C PHE A 56 2.91 7.98 -14.46
N ARG A 57 3.76 8.62 -15.26
CA ARG A 57 3.63 8.59 -16.73
C ARG A 57 3.94 7.19 -17.22
N SER A 58 3.03 6.59 -17.99
CA SER A 58 3.18 5.23 -18.50
C SER A 58 4.48 5.08 -19.28
N TYR A 59 5.31 4.13 -18.85
CA TYR A 59 6.61 3.82 -19.46
C TYR A 59 6.56 2.64 -20.44
N GLU A 60 5.36 2.11 -20.73
CA GLU A 60 5.20 1.11 -21.78
C GLU A 60 5.40 1.78 -23.15
N THR A 61 6.14 1.11 -24.05
CA THR A 61 6.38 1.60 -25.40
C THR A 61 5.08 1.97 -26.11
N GLY A 62 5.00 3.20 -26.62
CA GLY A 62 3.80 3.71 -27.31
C GLY A 62 2.67 4.18 -26.37
N ARG A 63 2.87 4.11 -25.04
CA ARG A 63 1.90 4.58 -24.03
C ARG A 63 2.31 5.87 -23.32
N GLY A 64 3.39 6.53 -23.75
CA GLY A 64 3.86 7.80 -23.19
C GLY A 64 2.90 8.99 -23.32
N ALA A 65 1.66 8.83 -23.77
CA ALA A 65 0.57 9.83 -23.67
C ALA A 65 -0.45 9.51 -22.54
N TYR A 66 -0.15 8.52 -21.70
CA TYR A 66 -0.99 8.06 -20.60
C TYR A 66 -0.34 8.24 -19.23
N THR A 67 -1.18 8.28 -18.21
CA THR A 67 -0.81 8.27 -16.80
C THR A 67 -1.42 7.03 -16.17
N THR A 68 -0.59 6.25 -15.49
CA THR A 68 -1.01 5.09 -14.69
C THR A 68 -1.19 5.50 -13.24
N MET A 69 -2.29 5.06 -12.65
CA MET A 69 -2.54 5.12 -11.22
C MET A 69 -2.76 3.69 -10.71
N VAL A 70 -2.10 3.33 -9.61
CA VAL A 70 -2.28 2.04 -8.94
C VAL A 70 -2.58 2.32 -7.49
N ALA A 71 -3.71 1.81 -7.00
CA ALA A 71 -4.06 1.83 -5.59
C ALA A 71 -4.12 0.39 -5.07
N ASP A 72 -3.17 0.04 -4.23
CA ASP A 72 -3.09 -1.28 -3.62
C ASP A 72 -3.84 -1.29 -2.28
N TYR A 73 -4.47 -2.43 -2.00
CA TYR A 73 -5.30 -2.65 -0.82
C TYR A 73 -5.10 -4.07 -0.30
N ILE A 74 -5.47 -4.28 0.97
CA ILE A 74 -5.43 -5.58 1.65
C ILE A 74 -3.99 -6.09 1.70
N PRO A 75 -3.20 -5.67 2.69
CA PRO A 75 -1.78 -5.95 2.77
C PRO A 75 -1.47 -7.42 3.10
N LEU A 76 -0.18 -7.77 2.95
CA LEU A 76 0.40 -9.01 3.49
C LEU A 76 -0.37 -10.28 3.10
N GLN A 77 -0.90 -10.34 1.88
CA GLN A 77 -1.70 -11.48 1.47
C GLN A 77 -0.80 -12.71 1.32
N ASP A 78 -0.92 -13.63 2.26
CA ASP A 78 -0.39 -14.97 2.12
C ASP A 78 -1.23 -15.75 1.12
N ALA A 79 -0.63 -16.08 -0.02
CA ALA A 79 -1.35 -16.67 -1.16
C ALA A 79 -2.10 -17.98 -0.82
N TYR A 80 -1.70 -18.70 0.23
CA TYR A 80 -2.35 -19.92 0.72
C TYR A 80 -3.54 -19.68 1.66
N GLY A 81 -3.94 -18.42 1.89
CA GLY A 81 -4.94 -17.99 2.87
C GLY A 81 -6.41 -18.37 2.61
N GLY A 82 -6.68 -19.52 1.97
CA GLY A 82 -8.05 -20.02 1.76
C GLY A 82 -8.75 -20.47 3.06
N PRO A 83 -10.02 -20.94 2.99
CA PRO A 83 -10.81 -21.21 1.78
C PRO A 83 -11.52 -19.98 1.20
N ASN A 84 -11.51 -18.86 1.92
CA ASN A 84 -11.94 -17.54 1.43
C ASN A 84 -10.68 -16.68 1.26
N TYR A 85 -10.45 -16.22 0.04
CA TYR A 85 -9.27 -15.43 -0.30
C TYR A 85 -9.53 -13.93 -0.06
N PHE A 86 -8.74 -13.05 -0.66
CA PHE A 86 -8.67 -11.63 -0.36
C PHE A 86 -9.67 -10.83 -1.21
N ALA A 87 -10.95 -11.20 -1.09
CA ALA A 87 -12.05 -10.51 -1.78
C ALA A 87 -12.26 -9.09 -1.24
N MET A 88 -12.56 -8.16 -2.15
CA MET A 88 -12.86 -6.76 -1.80
C MET A 88 -14.15 -6.66 -0.98
N ASP A 89 -14.30 -5.61 -0.17
CA ASP A 89 -15.48 -5.44 0.68
C ASP A 89 -16.66 -4.85 -0.12
N PRO A 90 -17.79 -5.56 -0.29
CA PRO A 90 -18.96 -5.04 -0.98
C PRO A 90 -19.61 -3.85 -0.25
N ASN A 91 -19.30 -3.66 1.04
CA ASN A 91 -19.80 -2.55 1.85
C ASN A 91 -18.88 -1.33 1.84
N ALA A 92 -17.69 -1.42 1.24
CA ALA A 92 -16.75 -0.31 1.14
C ALA A 92 -16.82 0.43 -0.20
N LEU A 93 -16.55 1.73 -0.16
CA LEU A 93 -16.36 2.56 -1.35
C LEU A 93 -14.87 2.90 -1.47
N TYR A 94 -14.24 2.44 -2.54
CA TYR A 94 -12.83 2.69 -2.85
C TYR A 94 -12.74 3.79 -3.89
N GLU A 95 -11.81 4.72 -3.73
CA GLU A 95 -11.74 5.94 -4.55
C GLU A 95 -10.30 6.30 -4.89
N ILE A 96 -10.03 6.62 -6.17
CA ILE A 96 -8.80 7.28 -6.61
C ILE A 96 -9.17 8.72 -6.97
N HIS A 97 -8.46 9.68 -6.40
CA HIS A 97 -8.72 11.11 -6.53
C HIS A 97 -7.61 11.81 -7.32
N ILE A 98 -7.99 12.85 -8.05
CA ILE A 98 -7.07 13.73 -8.78
C ILE A 98 -7.42 15.18 -8.47
N ASP A 99 -6.40 15.93 -8.03
CA ASP A 99 -6.37 17.39 -7.97
C ASP A 99 -5.62 17.88 -9.22
N ASN A 100 -6.25 18.69 -10.05
CA ASN A 100 -5.62 19.20 -11.28
C ASN A 100 -5.52 20.72 -11.34
N ASN A 101 -5.68 21.38 -10.19
CA ASN A 101 -5.57 22.83 -10.06
C ASN A 101 -4.68 23.28 -8.86
N GLY A 102 -4.27 22.34 -8.01
CA GLY A 102 -3.36 22.53 -6.89
C GLY A 102 -3.99 23.08 -5.61
N ASP A 103 -5.31 23.08 -5.48
CA ASP A 103 -6.03 23.56 -4.28
C ASP A 103 -6.17 22.50 -3.16
N GLY A 104 -5.63 21.30 -3.37
CA GLY A 104 -5.68 20.21 -2.40
C GLY A 104 -7.04 19.52 -2.30
N LYS A 105 -7.91 19.68 -3.30
CA LYS A 105 -9.21 19.02 -3.39
C LYS A 105 -9.33 18.23 -4.68
N GLU A 106 -10.20 17.22 -4.65
CA GLU A 106 -10.45 16.42 -5.82
C GLU A 106 -11.29 17.17 -6.87
N ASP A 107 -10.80 17.22 -8.10
CA ASP A 107 -11.53 17.67 -9.29
C ASP A 107 -12.12 16.48 -10.06
N LEU A 108 -11.46 15.32 -9.95
CA LEU A 108 -11.84 14.05 -10.56
C LEU A 108 -11.73 12.94 -9.51
N THR A 109 -12.71 12.04 -9.47
CA THR A 109 -12.66 10.85 -8.61
C THR A 109 -13.17 9.63 -9.36
N PHE A 110 -12.42 8.53 -9.34
CA PHE A 110 -12.85 7.22 -9.80
C PHE A 110 -13.35 6.40 -8.60
N GLN A 111 -14.64 6.10 -8.56
CA GLN A 111 -15.30 5.38 -7.47
C GLN A 111 -15.56 3.93 -7.85
N PHE A 112 -15.00 3.00 -7.08
CA PHE A 112 -15.13 1.56 -7.28
C PHE A 112 -16.09 0.96 -6.24
N ARG A 113 -17.02 0.14 -6.73
CA ARG A 113 -17.98 -0.60 -5.90
C ARG A 113 -17.96 -2.06 -6.29
N PHE A 114 -17.66 -2.91 -5.31
CA PHE A 114 -17.53 -4.36 -5.49
C PHE A 114 -18.81 -5.10 -5.12
N THR A 115 -19.00 -6.27 -5.70
CA THR A 115 -20.09 -7.20 -5.40
C THR A 115 -19.58 -8.61 -5.44
N ASN A 116 -19.84 -9.36 -4.36
CA ASN A 116 -19.42 -10.76 -4.23
C ASN A 116 -20.68 -11.63 -4.29
N THR A 117 -20.77 -12.47 -5.31
CA THR A 117 -21.92 -13.37 -5.53
C THR A 117 -21.50 -14.82 -5.32
N ILE A 118 -22.17 -15.52 -4.41
CA ILE A 118 -21.97 -16.95 -4.18
C ILE A 118 -22.83 -17.73 -5.20
N LYS A 119 -22.21 -18.60 -6.00
CA LYS A 119 -22.89 -19.48 -6.97
C LYS A 119 -23.43 -20.78 -6.35
N ASP A 120 -22.91 -21.16 -5.17
CA ASP A 120 -23.27 -22.38 -4.42
C ASP A 120 -23.22 -23.66 -5.27
N GLY A 121 -22.06 -23.98 -5.84
CA GLY A 121 -21.85 -25.28 -6.47
C GLY A 121 -22.04 -26.41 -5.45
N GLN A 122 -22.75 -27.47 -5.86
CA GLN A 122 -23.11 -28.60 -4.99
C GLN A 122 -22.71 -29.94 -5.60
N PHE A 123 -22.20 -30.85 -4.76
CA PHE A 123 -22.02 -32.25 -5.12
C PHE A 123 -23.18 -33.11 -4.62
N THR A 124 -23.41 -34.24 -5.28
CA THR A 124 -24.30 -35.28 -4.75
C THR A 124 -23.49 -36.21 -3.85
N VAL A 125 -23.71 -36.17 -2.54
CA VAL A 125 -23.05 -37.04 -1.55
C VAL A 125 -24.10 -37.89 -0.86
N GLY A 126 -24.04 -39.22 -1.02
CA GLY A 126 -25.03 -40.13 -0.45
C GLY A 126 -26.47 -39.83 -0.90
N GLY A 127 -26.66 -39.41 -2.15
CA GLY A 127 -27.97 -39.04 -2.71
C GLY A 127 -28.48 -37.64 -2.35
N LYS A 128 -27.74 -36.87 -1.52
CA LYS A 128 -28.11 -35.50 -1.14
C LYS A 128 -27.25 -34.48 -1.88
N LYS A 129 -27.84 -33.36 -2.28
CA LYS A 129 -27.10 -32.20 -2.77
C LYS A 129 -26.48 -31.46 -1.58
N VAL A 130 -25.17 -31.26 -1.61
CA VAL A 130 -24.39 -30.65 -0.53
C VAL A 130 -23.46 -29.58 -1.10
N SER A 131 -23.50 -28.38 -0.52
CA SER A 131 -22.67 -27.23 -0.89
C SER A 131 -21.18 -27.52 -0.74
N ILE A 132 -20.41 -27.00 -1.68
CA ILE A 132 -18.94 -27.09 -1.67
C ILE A 132 -18.39 -25.98 -0.76
N PRO A 133 -17.53 -26.30 0.23
CA PRO A 133 -17.01 -25.32 1.20
C PRO A 133 -15.85 -24.46 0.66
N LEU A 134 -15.58 -24.52 -0.64
CA LEU A 134 -14.45 -23.86 -1.31
C LEU A 134 -14.96 -22.85 -2.34
N VAL A 135 -14.19 -21.79 -2.58
CA VAL A 135 -14.46 -20.81 -3.66
C VAL A 135 -14.36 -21.40 -5.07
N ILE A 136 -13.94 -22.66 -5.19
CA ILE A 136 -13.86 -23.42 -6.44
C ILE A 136 -14.64 -24.74 -6.32
N ASN A 137 -15.16 -25.26 -7.42
CA ASN A 137 -15.93 -26.51 -7.47
C ASN A 137 -15.25 -27.65 -8.25
N GLY A 138 -13.99 -27.47 -8.65
CA GLY A 138 -13.23 -28.46 -9.41
C GLY A 138 -13.37 -28.36 -10.93
N GLY A 139 -14.23 -27.49 -11.45
CA GLY A 139 -14.25 -27.13 -12.87
C GLY A 139 -13.07 -26.23 -13.27
N ALA A 140 -12.85 -26.07 -14.58
CA ALA A 140 -11.78 -25.23 -15.11
C ALA A 140 -11.95 -23.74 -14.76
N ILE A 141 -10.82 -23.05 -14.59
CA ILE A 141 -10.72 -21.61 -14.33
C ILE A 141 -9.75 -21.02 -15.35
N ASP A 142 -10.28 -20.75 -16.55
CA ASP A 142 -9.51 -20.39 -17.74
C ASP A 142 -10.14 -19.24 -18.55
N SER A 143 -11.25 -18.69 -18.06
CA SER A 143 -12.09 -17.70 -18.75
C SER A 143 -12.73 -16.71 -17.78
N VAL A 144 -13.27 -15.61 -18.29
CA VAL A 144 -14.05 -14.66 -17.47
C VAL A 144 -15.30 -15.33 -16.89
N ASN A 145 -15.54 -15.16 -15.59
CA ASN A 145 -16.64 -15.79 -14.85
C ASN A 145 -16.76 -17.32 -15.11
N PRO A 146 -15.69 -18.10 -14.89
CA PRO A 146 -15.67 -19.51 -15.28
C PRO A 146 -16.63 -20.34 -14.40
N ALA A 147 -17.11 -21.45 -14.95
CA ALA A 147 -18.00 -22.38 -14.24
C ALA A 147 -17.31 -23.03 -13.03
N GLY A 148 -15.97 -23.09 -13.01
CA GLY A 148 -15.16 -23.62 -11.92
C GLY A 148 -15.23 -22.85 -10.59
N LEU A 149 -15.76 -21.63 -10.59
CA LEU A 149 -15.85 -20.78 -9.39
C LEU A 149 -17.19 -20.90 -8.68
N ASN A 150 -17.15 -20.96 -7.35
CA ASN A 150 -18.30 -20.82 -6.45
C ASN A 150 -18.51 -19.40 -5.95
N VAL A 151 -17.55 -18.50 -6.17
CA VAL A 151 -17.68 -17.06 -5.86
C VAL A 151 -17.30 -16.26 -7.09
N ARG A 152 -18.12 -15.28 -7.44
CA ARG A 152 -17.89 -14.31 -8.50
C ARG A 152 -17.74 -12.93 -7.87
N GLU A 153 -16.60 -12.28 -8.09
CA GLU A 153 -16.39 -10.88 -7.74
C GLU A 153 -16.57 -10.02 -8.99
N THR A 154 -17.47 -9.03 -8.91
CA THR A 154 -17.62 -8.02 -9.94
C THR A 154 -17.47 -6.63 -9.34
N TYR A 155 -17.24 -5.64 -10.20
CA TYR A 155 -17.18 -4.25 -9.80
C TYR A 155 -17.73 -3.31 -10.87
N SER A 156 -18.09 -2.11 -10.42
CA SER A 156 -18.47 -0.99 -11.29
C SER A 156 -17.58 0.21 -10.96
N VAL A 157 -17.40 1.09 -11.95
CA VAL A 157 -16.61 2.31 -11.80
C VAL A 157 -17.44 3.52 -12.21
N THR A 158 -17.50 4.51 -11.33
CA THR A 158 -18.13 5.81 -11.59
C THR A 158 -17.05 6.88 -11.60
N VAL A 159 -16.95 7.66 -12.67
CA VAL A 159 -16.17 8.90 -12.66
C VAL A 159 -17.05 10.03 -12.10
N VAL A 160 -16.53 10.77 -11.13
CA VAL A 160 -17.13 11.97 -10.55
C VAL A 160 -16.28 13.16 -10.92
N ARG A 161 -16.91 14.23 -11.41
CA ARG A 161 -16.27 15.53 -11.69
C ARG A 161 -16.74 16.59 -10.71
N GLY A 162 -15.81 17.30 -10.10
CA GLY A 162 -16.01 18.12 -8.90
C GLY A 162 -15.98 17.28 -7.62
N ASP A 163 -16.58 17.80 -6.54
CA ASP A 163 -16.59 17.14 -5.22
C ASP A 163 -17.05 15.67 -5.31
N ARG A 164 -16.30 14.75 -4.68
CA ARG A 164 -16.54 13.30 -4.77
C ARG A 164 -17.94 12.84 -4.32
N ARG A 165 -18.65 13.65 -3.54
CA ARG A 165 -19.98 13.32 -3.02
C ARG A 165 -21.07 13.99 -3.86
N THR A 166 -20.95 15.27 -4.21
CA THR A 166 -22.01 16.05 -4.88
C THR A 166 -21.76 16.33 -6.36
N GLY A 167 -20.57 16.03 -6.89
CA GLY A 167 -20.20 16.29 -8.27
C GLY A 167 -20.97 15.46 -9.30
N THR A 168 -20.74 15.77 -10.57
CA THR A 168 -21.41 15.11 -11.70
C THR A 168 -20.87 13.70 -11.86
N ARG A 169 -21.78 12.71 -11.85
CA ARG A 169 -21.46 11.28 -11.89
C ARG A 169 -21.71 10.70 -13.28
N SER A 170 -20.82 9.86 -13.76
CA SER A 170 -21.03 9.08 -14.99
C SER A 170 -20.35 7.73 -14.90
N SER A 171 -20.98 6.69 -15.43
CA SER A 171 -20.41 5.34 -15.42
C SER A 171 -19.29 5.21 -16.44
N VAL A 172 -18.18 4.62 -16.01
CA VAL A 172 -17.15 4.11 -16.93
C VAL A 172 -17.70 2.84 -17.58
N THR A 173 -17.52 2.69 -18.89
CA THR A 173 -18.06 1.56 -19.66
C THR A 173 -16.94 0.75 -20.31
N ASN A 174 -17.16 -0.55 -20.48
CA ASN A 174 -16.31 -1.38 -21.31
C ASN A 174 -16.37 -0.85 -22.76
N ALA A 175 -15.21 -0.58 -23.36
CA ALA A 175 -15.15 -0.12 -24.74
C ALA A 175 -15.73 -1.14 -25.72
N THR A 176 -15.66 -2.42 -25.35
CA THR A 176 -16.34 -3.51 -26.03
C THR A 176 -17.73 -3.70 -25.43
N GLY A 177 -18.78 -3.46 -26.22
CA GLY A 177 -20.16 -3.76 -25.84
C GLY A 177 -20.83 -2.80 -24.84
N GLY A 178 -20.10 -1.84 -24.25
CA GLY A 178 -20.69 -0.76 -23.46
C GLY A 178 -21.15 -1.13 -22.05
N GLY A 179 -20.85 -2.33 -21.55
CA GLY A 179 -21.24 -2.77 -20.21
C GLY A 179 -20.57 -1.95 -19.08
N THR A 180 -21.24 -1.82 -17.93
CA THR A 180 -20.76 -1.05 -16.76
C THR A 180 -20.30 -1.92 -15.59
N THR A 181 -20.37 -3.24 -15.76
CA THR A 181 -19.94 -4.23 -14.77
C THR A 181 -18.76 -5.01 -15.32
N PHE A 182 -17.72 -5.14 -14.51
CA PHE A 182 -16.47 -5.81 -14.82
C PHE A 182 -16.27 -6.98 -13.86
N ASP A 183 -15.67 -8.06 -14.33
CA ASP A 183 -15.32 -9.20 -13.49
C ASP A 183 -13.91 -9.00 -12.92
N LYS A 184 -13.71 -9.31 -11.65
CA LYS A 184 -12.38 -9.41 -11.03
C LYS A 184 -11.90 -10.87 -11.18
N PRO A 185 -10.66 -11.14 -11.62
CA PRO A 185 -10.12 -12.48 -11.60
C PRO A 185 -10.05 -12.98 -10.16
N VAL A 186 -10.29 -14.28 -9.95
CA VAL A 186 -10.05 -14.88 -8.63
C VAL A 186 -8.57 -14.77 -8.27
N ASP A 187 -8.26 -14.68 -6.99
CA ASP A 187 -6.89 -14.68 -6.47
C ASP A 187 -6.15 -15.97 -6.89
N TYR A 188 -4.81 -15.96 -6.89
CA TYR A 188 -4.04 -17.08 -7.43
C TYR A 188 -3.97 -18.26 -6.45
N ILE A 189 -5.07 -19.00 -6.36
CA ILE A 189 -5.27 -20.17 -5.48
C ILE A 189 -4.12 -21.18 -5.56
N GLY A 190 -3.65 -21.47 -6.77
CA GLY A 190 -2.55 -22.39 -7.01
C GLY A 190 -2.51 -22.90 -8.45
N THR A 191 -1.37 -23.45 -8.84
CA THR A 191 -1.08 -23.92 -10.21
C THR A 191 -2.01 -25.05 -10.66
N LYS A 192 -2.46 -25.91 -9.75
CA LYS A 192 -3.43 -26.97 -10.09
C LYS A 192 -4.78 -26.42 -10.54
N SER A 193 -5.27 -25.38 -9.88
CA SER A 193 -6.58 -24.79 -10.17
C SER A 193 -6.52 -23.81 -11.34
N ILE A 194 -5.38 -23.11 -11.48
CA ILE A 194 -5.16 -22.10 -12.53
C ILE A 194 -3.74 -22.31 -13.09
N PRO A 195 -3.56 -23.23 -14.06
CA PRO A 195 -2.21 -23.58 -14.56
C PRO A 195 -1.46 -22.42 -15.21
N ASN A 196 -2.18 -21.49 -15.84
CA ASN A 196 -1.61 -20.28 -16.44
C ASN A 196 -2.33 -19.04 -15.93
N TYR A 197 -1.99 -18.61 -14.71
CA TYR A 197 -2.60 -17.42 -14.11
C TYR A 197 -2.38 -16.15 -14.92
N ALA A 198 -1.22 -16.00 -15.56
CA ALA A 198 -0.94 -14.83 -16.39
C ALA A 198 -1.95 -14.70 -17.56
N ALA A 199 -2.18 -15.79 -18.30
CA ALA A 199 -3.15 -15.80 -19.39
C ALA A 199 -4.60 -15.64 -18.90
N TYR A 200 -4.94 -16.22 -17.74
CA TYR A 200 -6.25 -16.06 -17.11
C TYR A 200 -6.50 -14.61 -16.67
N ALA A 201 -5.56 -13.99 -15.96
CA ALA A 201 -5.67 -12.62 -15.47
C ALA A 201 -5.67 -11.60 -16.63
N ALA A 202 -4.96 -11.86 -17.73
CA ALA A 202 -4.94 -11.00 -18.91
C ALA A 202 -6.34 -10.81 -19.55
N GLN A 203 -7.24 -11.78 -19.42
CA GLN A 203 -8.63 -11.65 -19.90
C GLN A 203 -9.47 -10.65 -19.09
N HIS A 204 -8.96 -10.22 -17.94
CA HIS A 204 -9.60 -9.24 -17.04
C HIS A 204 -8.92 -7.87 -17.13
N VAL A 205 -8.09 -7.65 -18.16
CA VAL A 205 -7.62 -6.32 -18.56
C VAL A 205 -8.66 -5.73 -19.50
N TYR A 206 -9.31 -4.66 -19.06
CA TYR A 206 -10.40 -4.03 -19.80
C TYR A 206 -9.91 -2.76 -20.50
N THR A 207 -10.27 -2.62 -21.78
CA THR A 207 -10.28 -1.29 -22.42
C THR A 207 -11.60 -0.61 -22.03
N VAL A 208 -11.54 0.60 -21.52
CA VAL A 208 -12.71 1.30 -20.98
C VAL A 208 -12.86 2.70 -21.56
N ASN A 209 -14.10 3.11 -21.78
CA ASN A 209 -14.46 4.48 -22.12
C ASN A 209 -14.79 5.23 -20.82
N ILE A 210 -14.07 6.31 -20.56
CA ILE A 210 -14.37 7.23 -19.47
C ILE A 210 -15.18 8.39 -20.08
N PRO A 211 -16.43 8.65 -19.66
CA PRO A 211 -17.18 9.79 -20.16
C PRO A 211 -16.40 11.09 -19.99
N GLY A 212 -16.33 11.91 -21.05
CA GLY A 212 -15.51 13.12 -21.10
C GLY A 212 -14.04 12.91 -21.51
N CYS A 213 -13.64 11.68 -21.83
CA CYS A 213 -12.34 11.36 -22.44
C CYS A 213 -12.49 11.00 -23.91
N ALA A 214 -11.62 11.54 -24.76
CA ALA A 214 -11.62 11.26 -26.19
C ALA A 214 -11.05 9.87 -26.53
N THR A 215 -10.10 9.38 -25.73
CA THR A 215 -9.38 8.13 -25.99
C THR A 215 -9.70 7.10 -24.89
N PRO A 216 -9.86 5.81 -25.22
CA PRO A 216 -10.07 4.77 -24.22
C PRO A 216 -8.88 4.62 -23.25
N ALA A 217 -9.19 4.28 -22.00
CA ALA A 217 -8.23 3.93 -20.95
C ALA A 217 -8.09 2.40 -20.85
N ARG A 218 -7.09 1.92 -20.08
CA ARG A 218 -7.00 0.52 -19.63
C ARG A 218 -7.29 0.42 -18.13
N MET A 219 -7.87 -0.70 -17.71
CA MET A 219 -8.23 -0.95 -16.33
C MET A 219 -8.00 -2.42 -15.97
N PHE A 220 -7.47 -2.65 -14.77
CA PHE A 220 -7.32 -3.97 -14.17
C PHE A 220 -7.61 -3.87 -12.67
N VAL A 221 -8.31 -4.85 -12.11
CA VAL A 221 -8.46 -4.99 -10.66
C VAL A 221 -8.24 -6.45 -10.30
N GLY A 222 -7.36 -6.74 -9.36
CA GLY A 222 -7.08 -8.13 -8.96
C GLY A 222 -5.80 -8.27 -8.14
N GLN A 223 -5.49 -9.51 -7.75
CA GLN A 223 -4.30 -9.80 -6.95
C GLN A 223 -3.00 -9.59 -7.76
N ARG A 224 -1.98 -8.99 -7.13
CA ARG A 224 -0.64 -8.76 -7.66
C ARG A 224 0.43 -9.08 -6.62
N LYS A 225 1.66 -9.37 -7.07
CA LYS A 225 2.81 -9.43 -6.14
C LYS A 225 3.04 -8.02 -5.64
N ASP A 226 3.19 -7.87 -4.32
CA ASP A 226 3.41 -6.59 -3.68
C ASP A 226 4.72 -5.95 -4.20
N PRO A 227 4.68 -4.86 -4.96
CA PRO A 227 5.87 -4.26 -5.54
C PRO A 227 6.70 -3.47 -4.52
N PHE A 228 6.16 -3.20 -3.33
CA PHE A 228 6.89 -2.53 -2.25
C PHE A 228 8.00 -3.45 -1.73
N VAL A 229 9.12 -2.83 -1.35
CA VAL A 229 10.29 -3.52 -0.78
C VAL A 229 10.64 -2.80 0.51
N VAL A 230 10.73 -3.56 1.60
CA VAL A 230 11.05 -3.01 2.92
C VAL A 230 11.43 -4.09 3.92
N ASN A 231 12.33 -3.73 4.82
CA ASN A 231 12.67 -4.50 6.00
C ASN A 231 11.75 -4.13 7.18
N LEU A 232 10.52 -4.65 7.19
CA LEU A 232 9.49 -4.27 8.16
C LEU A 232 9.87 -4.58 9.60
N GLY A 233 10.34 -5.81 9.84
CA GLY A 233 10.61 -6.30 11.19
C GLY A 233 11.60 -5.42 11.91
N GLU A 234 12.78 -5.21 11.31
CA GLU A 234 13.83 -4.39 11.92
C GLU A 234 13.47 -2.90 11.93
N THR A 235 12.76 -2.39 10.90
CA THR A 235 12.32 -0.98 10.88
C THR A 235 11.40 -0.66 12.07
N PHE A 236 10.40 -1.50 12.32
CA PHE A 236 9.45 -1.28 13.42
C PHE A 236 9.96 -1.73 14.79
N ASP A 237 11.03 -2.54 14.84
CA ASP A 237 11.82 -2.81 16.05
C ASP A 237 12.82 -1.67 16.33
N LEU A 238 12.35 -0.41 16.30
CA LEU A 238 13.16 0.77 16.57
C LEU A 238 14.39 0.94 15.63
N ILE A 239 14.20 0.75 14.32
CA ILE A 239 15.26 0.87 13.30
C ILE A 239 16.47 -0.03 13.67
N ASN A 240 16.21 -1.31 13.90
CA ASN A 240 17.21 -2.31 14.29
C ASN A 240 18.09 -2.79 13.10
N ILE A 241 18.55 -1.84 12.28
CA ILE A 241 19.36 -2.10 11.10
C ILE A 241 20.84 -1.97 11.48
N LYS A 242 21.61 -3.03 11.22
CA LYS A 242 23.04 -3.10 11.61
C LYS A 242 23.91 -1.99 10.97
N ALA A 243 23.64 -1.67 9.70
CA ALA A 243 24.38 -0.67 8.94
C ALA A 243 23.39 0.14 8.10
N PRO A 244 22.79 1.22 8.66
CA PRO A 244 21.74 1.97 7.96
C PRO A 244 22.25 2.89 6.85
N ALA A 245 23.52 2.77 6.43
CA ALA A 245 24.11 3.54 5.32
C ALA A 245 25.30 2.80 4.70
N THR A 246 25.57 3.03 3.41
CA THR A 246 26.70 2.37 2.70
C THR A 246 28.07 2.80 3.21
N GLU A 247 28.17 3.98 3.80
CA GLU A 247 29.38 4.46 4.47
C GLU A 247 29.69 3.65 5.74
N PHE A 248 28.69 2.99 6.33
CA PHE A 248 28.87 2.13 7.50
C PHE A 248 29.20 0.69 7.08
N ALA A 249 28.68 0.24 5.93
CA ALA A 249 29.05 -1.02 5.29
C ALA A 249 28.77 -0.96 3.79
N ALA A 250 29.76 -1.29 2.95
CA ALA A 250 29.67 -1.11 1.49
C ALA A 250 28.46 -1.83 0.84
N ASN A 251 27.96 -2.91 1.43
CA ASN A 251 26.83 -3.69 0.94
C ASN A 251 25.50 -3.40 1.70
N ALA A 252 25.41 -2.30 2.44
CA ALA A 252 24.26 -1.97 3.30
C ALA A 252 22.92 -2.04 2.56
N GLU A 253 22.84 -1.57 1.31
CA GLU A 253 21.59 -1.51 0.52
C GLU A 253 20.98 -2.88 0.20
N SER A 254 21.72 -3.97 0.38
CA SER A 254 21.24 -5.34 0.19
C SER A 254 21.57 -6.23 1.38
N ALA A 255 21.82 -5.63 2.54
CA ALA A 255 22.24 -6.34 3.75
C ALA A 255 21.06 -6.87 4.57
N ALA A 256 19.83 -6.49 4.23
CA ALA A 256 18.62 -6.88 4.95
C ALA A 256 17.61 -7.61 4.06
N LYS A 257 16.55 -8.11 4.70
CA LYS A 257 15.50 -8.89 4.05
C LYS A 257 14.32 -8.01 3.66
N ASP A 258 13.85 -8.17 2.42
CA ASP A 258 12.52 -7.73 2.02
C ASP A 258 11.46 -8.65 2.66
N ASP A 259 10.68 -8.11 3.59
CA ASP A 259 9.61 -8.85 4.27
C ASP A 259 8.37 -9.05 3.39
N LEU A 260 8.25 -8.31 2.29
CA LEU A 260 7.15 -8.37 1.33
C LEU A 260 7.46 -9.24 0.11
N ALA A 261 8.68 -9.78 0.00
CA ALA A 261 9.17 -10.56 -1.14
C ALA A 261 8.26 -11.72 -1.59
N ARG A 262 7.43 -12.25 -0.68
CA ARG A 262 6.48 -13.35 -0.94
C ARG A 262 5.04 -13.00 -0.58
N LYS A 263 4.71 -11.71 -0.56
CA LYS A 263 3.37 -11.21 -0.26
C LYS A 263 2.69 -10.71 -1.53
N ASN A 264 1.37 -10.80 -1.52
CA ASN A 264 0.52 -10.20 -2.53
C ASN A 264 -0.27 -9.02 -1.92
N VAL A 265 -0.84 -8.23 -2.81
CA VAL A 265 -1.82 -7.16 -2.55
C VAL A 265 -2.95 -7.26 -3.57
N THR A 266 -4.07 -6.58 -3.33
CA THR A 266 -5.12 -6.40 -4.33
C THR A 266 -4.98 -5.02 -4.95
N ALA A 267 -4.62 -4.99 -6.23
CA ALA A 267 -4.37 -3.76 -6.96
C ALA A 267 -5.62 -3.28 -7.72
N ILE A 268 -5.89 -1.98 -7.64
CA ILE A 268 -6.79 -1.25 -8.53
C ILE A 268 -5.93 -0.42 -9.47
N GLU A 269 -5.87 -0.78 -10.74
CA GLU A 269 -4.99 -0.15 -11.74
C GLU A 269 -5.81 0.51 -12.85
N MET A 270 -5.49 1.78 -13.13
CA MET A 270 -6.05 2.53 -14.25
C MET A 270 -4.93 3.21 -15.03
N GLU A 271 -4.91 3.01 -16.34
CA GLU A 271 -4.07 3.77 -17.25
C GLU A 271 -4.95 4.67 -18.13
N VAL A 272 -4.91 5.96 -17.83
CA VAL A 272 -5.83 6.97 -18.37
C VAL A 272 -5.06 7.92 -19.29
N PRO A 273 -5.62 8.36 -20.43
CA PRO A 273 -5.00 9.41 -21.23
C PRO A 273 -4.68 10.62 -20.36
N THR A 274 -3.44 11.10 -20.38
CA THR A 274 -3.00 12.19 -19.49
C THR A 274 -3.86 13.44 -19.65
N ALA A 275 -4.27 13.75 -20.88
CA ALA A 275 -5.14 14.89 -21.19
C ALA A 275 -6.53 14.83 -20.52
N CYS A 276 -6.97 13.66 -20.02
CA CYS A 276 -8.20 13.54 -19.24
C CYS A 276 -8.05 13.92 -17.77
N LEU A 277 -6.81 13.92 -17.26
CA LEU A 277 -6.52 14.14 -15.86
C LEU A 277 -6.08 15.59 -15.61
N THR A 278 -5.40 16.20 -16.58
CA THR A 278 -4.91 17.58 -16.52
C THR A 278 -6.01 18.60 -16.82
N ALA A 279 -5.92 19.78 -16.22
CA ALA A 279 -6.75 20.93 -16.55
C ALA A 279 -5.90 22.21 -16.74
N GLY A 280 -6.33 23.10 -17.64
CA GLY A 280 -5.62 24.35 -17.89
C GLY A 280 -4.22 24.15 -18.48
N SER A 281 -3.28 25.00 -18.06
CA SER A 281 -1.89 25.01 -18.55
C SER A 281 -0.87 24.42 -17.56
N ASP A 282 -1.29 24.08 -16.34
CA ASP A 282 -0.41 23.47 -15.35
C ASP A 282 -0.28 21.96 -15.64
N PRO A 283 0.93 21.45 -15.93
CA PRO A 283 1.11 20.02 -16.20
C PRO A 283 1.12 19.16 -14.93
N VAL A 284 1.12 19.77 -13.73
CA VAL A 284 1.18 19.04 -12.46
C VAL A 284 -0.21 18.65 -12.00
N ILE A 285 -0.38 17.35 -11.71
CA ILE A 285 -1.56 16.81 -11.04
C ILE A 285 -1.19 16.20 -9.69
N GLY A 286 -2.08 16.35 -8.71
CA GLY A 286 -2.07 15.65 -7.44
C GLY A 286 -2.89 14.38 -7.48
N GLY A 287 -2.52 13.35 -6.72
CA GLY A 287 -3.27 12.10 -6.64
C GLY A 287 -3.11 11.36 -5.32
N TRP A 288 -4.20 10.72 -4.87
CA TRP A 288 -4.25 9.89 -3.66
C TRP A 288 -5.42 8.90 -3.75
N THR A 289 -5.40 7.88 -2.89
CA THR A 289 -6.46 6.88 -2.76
C THR A 289 -7.16 6.99 -1.42
N THR A 290 -8.45 6.64 -1.36
CA THR A 290 -9.21 6.53 -0.11
C THR A 290 -10.16 5.35 -0.12
N ALA A 291 -10.46 4.83 1.08
CA ALA A 291 -11.58 3.93 1.28
C ALA A 291 -12.55 4.48 2.34
N SER A 292 -13.83 4.26 2.09
CA SER A 292 -14.93 4.71 2.95
C SER A 292 -15.84 3.56 3.34
N LEU A 293 -16.31 3.59 4.59
CA LEU A 293 -17.34 2.70 5.13
C LEU A 293 -18.61 3.51 5.44
N ARG A 294 -19.71 2.81 5.70
CA ARG A 294 -20.96 3.44 6.17
C ARG A 294 -20.88 3.72 7.67
N GLN A 295 -21.49 4.82 8.11
CA GLN A 295 -21.50 5.24 9.52
C GLN A 295 -22.04 4.21 10.51
N GLY A 296 -23.04 3.43 10.09
CA GLY A 296 -23.70 2.43 10.94
C GLY A 296 -23.55 1.03 10.40
N ARG A 297 -23.38 0.07 11.32
CA ARG A 297 -23.40 -1.38 11.05
C ARG A 297 -24.29 -2.08 12.07
N LEU A 298 -25.26 -2.84 11.58
CA LEU A 298 -26.10 -3.72 12.40
C LEU A 298 -25.74 -5.17 12.08
N LEU A 299 -25.33 -5.93 13.08
CA LEU A 299 -25.03 -7.36 12.91
C LEU A 299 -26.32 -8.18 12.92
N ASN A 300 -26.42 -9.12 11.99
CA ASN A 300 -27.54 -10.06 11.94
C ASN A 300 -27.25 -11.26 12.86
N PRO A 301 -28.06 -11.52 13.91
CA PRO A 301 -27.86 -12.65 14.81
C PRO A 301 -28.15 -14.02 14.15
N ALA A 302 -28.77 -14.03 12.97
CA ALA A 302 -29.05 -15.23 12.17
C ALA A 302 -28.57 -15.02 10.72
N PRO A 303 -27.25 -14.98 10.49
CA PRO A 303 -26.69 -14.65 9.19
C PRO A 303 -27.01 -15.73 8.14
N GLY A 304 -27.52 -15.30 6.98
CA GLY A 304 -27.50 -16.09 5.76
C GLY A 304 -26.17 -15.91 5.00
N SER A 305 -26.05 -16.52 3.82
CA SER A 305 -24.83 -16.47 3.00
C SER A 305 -24.42 -15.07 2.52
N THR A 306 -25.34 -14.09 2.52
CA THR A 306 -25.09 -12.72 2.00
C THR A 306 -25.58 -11.59 2.91
N ALA A 307 -25.93 -11.87 4.16
CA ALA A 307 -26.59 -10.89 5.04
C ALA A 307 -26.12 -10.97 6.51
N ALA A 308 -24.80 -11.07 6.74
CA ALA A 308 -24.23 -11.11 8.09
C ALA A 308 -24.29 -9.76 8.81
N SER A 309 -24.34 -8.67 8.07
CA SER A 309 -24.61 -7.34 8.59
C SER A 309 -25.38 -6.49 7.60
N LYS A 310 -25.92 -5.37 8.10
CA LYS A 310 -26.53 -4.31 7.31
C LYS A 310 -25.89 -2.97 7.65
N GLU A 311 -25.43 -2.30 6.62
CA GLU A 311 -24.68 -1.05 6.69
C GLU A 311 -25.59 0.12 6.28
N GLY A 312 -25.43 1.28 6.91
CA GLY A 312 -26.28 2.45 6.67
C GLY A 312 -25.69 3.77 7.13
N GLY A 313 -26.35 4.88 6.78
CA GLY A 313 -25.86 6.24 7.05
C GLY A 313 -24.93 6.78 5.95
N ALA A 314 -24.28 7.91 6.21
CA ALA A 314 -23.39 8.54 5.24
C ALA A 314 -22.11 7.71 5.03
N TRP A 315 -21.40 7.99 3.93
CA TRP A 315 -20.04 7.48 3.73
C TRP A 315 -19.06 8.24 4.63
N VAL A 316 -18.22 7.51 5.34
CA VAL A 316 -17.12 8.03 6.16
C VAL A 316 -15.83 7.46 5.65
N GLN A 317 -14.90 8.33 5.32
CA GLN A 317 -13.54 7.93 4.96
C GLN A 317 -12.84 7.39 6.19
N VAL A 318 -12.18 6.24 6.03
CA VAL A 318 -11.48 5.56 7.12
C VAL A 318 -10.04 5.22 6.78
N SER A 319 -9.66 5.39 5.51
CA SER A 319 -8.33 5.15 4.97
C SER A 319 -8.01 6.22 3.92
N ARG A 320 -6.78 6.74 3.95
CA ARG A 320 -6.23 7.67 2.97
C ARG A 320 -4.75 7.37 2.78
N LEU A 321 -4.30 7.36 1.53
CA LEU A 321 -2.88 7.24 1.21
C LEU A 321 -2.54 8.02 -0.07
N GLY A 322 -1.48 8.82 0.00
CA GLY A 322 -0.89 9.53 -1.13
C GLY A 322 0.59 9.22 -1.25
N MET A 323 1.42 10.07 -0.64
CA MET A 323 2.86 9.89 -0.46
C MET A 323 3.14 8.66 0.42
N PRO A 324 4.14 7.84 0.06
CA PRO A 324 4.56 6.70 0.87
C PRO A 324 5.14 7.17 2.20
N LEU A 325 5.01 6.32 3.22
CA LEU A 325 5.62 6.49 4.55
C LEU A 325 5.08 7.67 5.39
N VAL A 326 4.14 8.46 4.88
CA VAL A 326 3.58 9.58 5.65
C VAL A 326 2.71 9.07 6.80
N ASN A 327 1.75 8.18 6.53
CA ASN A 327 0.92 7.63 7.59
C ASN A 327 1.72 6.69 8.52
N GLU A 328 2.76 6.05 7.99
CA GLU A 328 3.59 5.05 8.67
C GLU A 328 4.59 5.71 9.63
N LEU A 329 5.36 6.69 9.15
CA LEU A 329 6.56 7.23 9.81
C LEU A 329 6.53 8.75 10.08
N VAL A 330 5.64 9.50 9.44
CA VAL A 330 5.55 10.96 9.64
C VAL A 330 4.44 11.30 10.64
N ILE A 331 3.23 10.81 10.43
CA ILE A 331 2.08 11.10 11.29
C ILE A 331 2.22 10.38 12.63
N GLY A 332 2.14 11.13 13.72
CA GLY A 332 2.20 10.59 15.06
C GLY A 332 1.02 9.67 15.38
N LEU A 333 1.27 8.63 16.17
CA LEU A 333 0.31 7.56 16.48
C LEU A 333 -1.08 8.06 16.92
N LYS A 334 -1.13 9.13 17.74
CA LYS A 334 -2.38 9.72 18.25
C LYS A 334 -3.29 10.29 17.16
N ASP A 335 -2.74 10.60 15.99
CA ASP A 335 -3.43 11.34 14.92
C ASP A 335 -3.65 10.49 13.66
N LYS A 336 -3.20 9.22 13.61
CA LYS A 336 -3.32 8.38 12.41
C LYS A 336 -4.77 8.14 11.95
N ASP A 337 -5.69 7.84 12.88
CA ASP A 337 -7.11 7.71 12.53
C ASP A 337 -7.69 9.05 12.03
N ARG A 338 -7.25 10.17 12.62
CA ARG A 338 -7.68 11.51 12.21
C ARG A 338 -7.14 11.88 10.82
N PHE A 339 -5.89 11.54 10.53
CA PHE A 339 -5.27 11.69 9.21
C PHE A 339 -6.02 10.87 8.15
N ASN A 340 -6.28 9.60 8.44
CA ASN A 340 -7.03 8.72 7.55
C ASN A 340 -8.47 9.18 7.29
N ALA A 341 -9.10 9.88 8.24
CA ALA A 341 -10.44 10.46 8.07
C ALA A 341 -10.45 11.85 7.40
N SER A 342 -9.27 12.48 7.21
CA SER A 342 -9.15 13.86 6.72
C SER A 342 -9.04 13.95 5.19
N LYS A 343 -9.14 15.18 4.66
CA LYS A 343 -8.90 15.48 3.23
C LYS A 343 -7.59 16.25 3.08
N PRO A 344 -6.88 16.14 1.94
CA PRO A 344 -5.61 16.86 1.74
C PRO A 344 -5.67 18.38 1.97
N SER A 345 -6.76 19.04 1.55
CA SER A 345 -7.02 20.46 1.83
C SER A 345 -7.05 20.84 3.33
N GLY A 346 -7.12 19.87 4.24
CA GLY A 346 -7.08 20.06 5.69
C GLY A 346 -5.74 19.74 6.36
N ASP A 347 -4.68 19.42 5.61
CA ASP A 347 -3.45 18.85 6.17
C ASP A 347 -2.61 19.80 7.02
N ALA A 348 -2.90 21.10 7.01
CA ALA A 348 -2.26 22.07 7.91
C ALA A 348 -2.34 21.65 9.39
N GLN A 349 -3.37 20.88 9.78
CA GLN A 349 -3.51 20.33 11.12
C GLN A 349 -2.43 19.31 11.53
N PHE A 350 -1.66 18.80 10.56
CA PHE A 350 -0.57 17.82 10.75
C PHE A 350 0.81 18.39 10.39
N ALA A 351 0.90 19.69 10.09
CA ALA A 351 2.12 20.32 9.57
C ALA A 351 3.35 20.10 10.45
N ASP A 352 3.18 20.11 11.78
CA ASP A 352 4.25 19.89 12.76
C ASP A 352 5.03 18.58 12.51
N TYR A 353 4.35 17.52 12.05
CA TYR A 353 5.00 16.25 11.76
C TYR A 353 5.97 16.33 10.57
N VAL A 354 5.72 17.24 9.63
CA VAL A 354 6.59 17.48 8.46
C VAL A 354 7.63 18.54 8.76
N THR A 355 7.25 19.63 9.44
CA THR A 355 8.18 20.74 9.73
C THR A 355 9.17 20.39 10.83
N ASN A 356 8.80 19.49 11.75
CA ASN A 356 9.57 19.09 12.93
C ASN A 356 9.55 17.54 13.09
N PRO A 357 10.10 16.80 12.11
CA PRO A 357 9.96 15.34 12.04
C PRO A 357 10.73 14.63 13.16
N THR A 358 10.14 13.57 13.70
CA THR A 358 10.76 12.73 14.74
C THR A 358 11.71 11.68 14.17
N ALA A 359 11.48 11.19 12.95
CA ALA A 359 12.26 10.10 12.37
C ALA A 359 13.77 10.43 12.26
N PRO A 360 14.21 11.60 11.74
CA PRO A 360 15.64 11.95 11.73
C PRO A 360 16.27 12.03 13.13
N ALA A 361 15.52 12.54 14.11
CA ALA A 361 15.98 12.61 15.49
C ALA A 361 16.19 11.21 16.09
N LEU A 362 15.29 10.26 15.79
CA LEU A 362 15.44 8.86 16.19
C LEU A 362 16.67 8.21 15.56
N VAL A 363 16.91 8.44 14.26
CA VAL A 363 18.13 7.97 13.58
C VAL A 363 19.39 8.50 14.27
N GLU A 364 19.42 9.76 14.67
CA GLU A 364 20.56 10.30 15.43
C GLU A 364 20.71 9.68 16.82
N VAL A 365 19.61 9.44 17.55
CA VAL A 365 19.66 8.78 18.86
C VAL A 365 20.32 7.41 18.76
N LEU A 366 20.01 6.66 17.70
CA LEU A 366 20.48 5.29 17.52
C LEU A 366 21.89 5.23 16.91
N PHE A 367 22.20 6.10 15.94
CA PHE A 367 23.39 5.98 15.09
C PHE A 367 24.29 7.24 15.10
N GLY A 368 24.04 8.19 16.00
CA GLY A 368 24.79 9.44 16.05
C GLY A 368 26.28 9.30 16.37
N SER A 369 26.67 8.23 17.08
CA SER A 369 28.08 7.88 17.31
C SER A 369 28.80 7.37 16.06
N ALA A 370 28.05 6.84 15.09
CA ALA A 370 28.55 6.43 13.78
C ALA A 370 28.53 7.58 12.75
N GLY A 371 28.03 8.77 13.12
CA GLY A 371 28.00 9.96 12.26
C GLY A 371 26.65 10.26 11.62
N ALA A 372 25.59 9.51 11.92
CA ALA A 372 24.24 9.83 11.47
C ALA A 372 23.65 10.99 12.28
N LYS A 373 23.88 12.22 11.84
CA LYS A 373 23.43 13.46 12.49
C LYS A 373 22.18 14.01 11.83
N ALA A 374 21.14 14.28 12.63
CA ALA A 374 19.87 14.78 12.13
C ALA A 374 20.02 16.22 11.61
N PRO A 375 19.22 16.62 10.60
CA PRO A 375 19.18 18.02 10.18
C PRO A 375 18.68 18.95 11.28
N THR A 376 19.20 20.18 11.29
CA THR A 376 18.97 21.21 12.33
C THR A 376 18.16 22.41 11.83
N ASN A 377 17.80 22.44 10.53
CA ASN A 377 16.92 23.46 9.97
C ASN A 377 15.47 23.20 10.40
N PHE A 378 14.88 24.13 11.14
CA PHE A 378 13.46 24.09 11.47
C PHE A 378 12.82 25.45 11.12
N PRO A 379 11.66 25.46 10.44
CA PRO A 379 10.94 24.33 9.88
C PRO A 379 11.73 23.62 8.75
N ARG A 380 11.54 22.29 8.62
CA ARG A 380 12.11 21.46 7.55
C ARG A 380 11.47 21.75 6.18
N ASN A 381 11.80 22.90 5.59
CA ASN A 381 11.21 23.33 4.31
C ASN A 381 11.53 22.39 3.14
N ASP A 382 12.61 21.61 3.22
CA ASP A 382 12.93 20.55 2.28
C ASP A 382 11.91 19.39 2.33
N LEU A 383 11.40 19.06 3.52
CA LEU A 383 10.34 18.08 3.69
C LEU A 383 8.96 18.66 3.34
N VAL A 384 8.72 19.94 3.62
CA VAL A 384 7.52 20.65 3.13
C VAL A 384 7.48 20.60 1.60
N ALA A 385 8.60 20.87 0.92
CA ALA A 385 8.71 20.75 -0.53
C ALA A 385 8.46 19.31 -1.00
N THR A 386 9.02 18.32 -0.32
CA THR A 386 8.89 16.91 -0.72
C THR A 386 7.46 16.38 -0.53
N PHE A 387 6.88 16.57 0.65
CA PHE A 387 5.62 15.92 1.05
C PHE A 387 4.36 16.74 0.82
N LEU A 388 4.45 18.08 0.74
CA LEU A 388 3.26 18.93 0.76
C LEU A 388 3.09 19.81 -0.49
N THR A 389 4.18 20.43 -0.97
CA THR A 389 4.08 21.44 -2.04
C THR A 389 4.63 21.00 -3.39
N GLY A 390 5.40 19.91 -3.44
CA GLY A 390 6.24 19.60 -4.59
C GLY A 390 7.51 20.46 -4.64
N ILE A 391 8.50 19.97 -5.40
CA ILE A 391 9.79 20.59 -5.62
C ILE A 391 9.70 21.49 -6.85
N LYS A 392 10.12 22.75 -6.69
CA LYS A 392 10.11 23.75 -7.77
C LYS A 392 10.92 23.26 -8.98
N GLY A 393 10.31 23.35 -10.17
CA GLY A 393 10.92 22.88 -11.42
C GLY A 393 10.83 21.37 -11.66
N VAL A 394 10.32 20.61 -10.69
CA VAL A 394 10.06 19.17 -10.81
C VAL A 394 8.56 18.93 -10.85
N ASN A 395 7.87 19.08 -9.71
CA ASN A 395 6.46 18.70 -9.53
C ASN A 395 5.66 19.64 -8.62
N GLN A 396 6.14 20.86 -8.38
CA GLN A 396 5.34 21.89 -7.72
C GLN A 396 4.33 22.49 -8.72
N PRO A 397 3.02 22.50 -8.41
CA PRO A 397 2.03 23.14 -9.25
C PRO A 397 2.16 24.67 -9.19
N VAL A 398 1.62 25.36 -10.20
CA VAL A 398 1.63 26.82 -10.35
C VAL A 398 0.92 27.49 -9.17
N THR A 399 -0.24 26.96 -8.80
CA THR A 399 -0.93 27.28 -7.56
C THR A 399 -0.78 26.09 -6.63
N VAL A 400 -0.35 26.31 -5.38
CA VAL A 400 -0.11 25.20 -4.47
C VAL A 400 -0.72 25.47 -3.09
N THR A 401 -1.62 24.58 -2.69
CA THR A 401 -2.00 24.37 -1.30
C THR A 401 -1.12 23.25 -0.75
N ALA A 402 -0.44 23.50 0.36
CA ALA A 402 0.38 22.50 1.02
C ALA A 402 -0.53 21.36 1.52
N SER A 403 -0.34 20.16 0.97
CA SER A 403 -1.22 19.02 1.22
C SER A 403 -0.52 17.70 0.89
N GLU A 404 -0.78 16.67 1.67
CA GLU A 404 -0.25 15.32 1.51
C GLU A 404 -0.97 14.63 0.33
N MET A 405 -0.22 14.41 -0.75
CA MET A 405 -0.61 13.65 -1.95
C MET A 405 0.62 13.44 -2.86
N LEU A 406 0.59 12.42 -3.72
CA LEU A 406 1.57 12.33 -4.81
C LEU A 406 1.37 13.49 -5.78
N ARG A 407 2.45 14.12 -6.26
CA ARG A 407 2.40 15.15 -7.31
C ARG A 407 3.20 14.73 -8.52
N LEU A 408 2.54 14.66 -9.67
CA LEU A 408 3.13 14.25 -10.95
C LEU A 408 3.08 15.41 -11.94
N ASN A 409 4.24 15.90 -12.34
CA ASN A 409 4.41 16.71 -13.54
C ASN A 409 4.35 15.83 -14.78
N THR A 410 3.26 15.95 -15.50
CA THR A 410 2.96 15.10 -16.65
C THR A 410 3.73 15.48 -17.92
N SER A 411 4.42 16.62 -17.93
CA SER A 411 5.27 17.03 -19.06
C SER A 411 6.65 16.39 -19.03
N ILE A 412 7.05 15.78 -17.90
CA ILE A 412 8.30 15.02 -17.81
C ILE A 412 8.08 13.66 -18.47
N ALA A 413 8.94 13.32 -19.44
CA ALA A 413 8.86 12.07 -20.16
C ALA A 413 9.11 10.88 -19.22
N ALA A 414 8.41 9.77 -19.44
CA ALA A 414 8.62 8.55 -18.67
C ALA A 414 9.99 7.94 -18.99
N THR A 415 10.68 7.45 -17.96
CA THR A 415 11.92 6.66 -18.11
C THR A 415 11.55 5.18 -18.28
N ASN A 416 12.02 4.56 -19.37
CA ASN A 416 11.75 3.16 -19.68
C ASN A 416 12.32 2.20 -18.62
N VAL A 417 11.67 1.05 -18.42
CA VAL A 417 12.24 -0.07 -17.64
C VAL A 417 13.64 -0.42 -18.16
N GLY A 418 14.61 -0.61 -17.27
CA GLY A 418 16.03 -0.78 -17.61
C GLY A 418 16.87 0.49 -17.50
N ALA A 419 16.25 1.67 -17.61
CA ALA A 419 16.93 2.96 -17.46
C ALA A 419 16.48 3.74 -16.21
N GLN A 420 15.47 3.24 -15.48
CA GLN A 420 14.98 3.87 -14.27
C GLN A 420 16.04 3.82 -13.18
N ASN A 421 16.27 4.95 -12.51
CA ASN A 421 17.04 4.95 -11.28
C ASN A 421 16.07 4.72 -10.11
N ARG A 422 16.32 3.68 -9.29
CA ARG A 422 15.48 3.36 -8.12
C ARG A 422 15.36 4.53 -7.13
N LEU A 423 16.35 5.42 -7.11
CA LEU A 423 16.36 6.60 -6.24
C LEU A 423 15.64 7.83 -6.86
N GLY A 424 14.97 7.66 -8.01
CA GLY A 424 14.19 8.71 -8.66
C GLY A 424 14.96 10.02 -8.83
N VAL A 425 14.34 11.13 -8.42
CA VAL A 425 14.90 12.49 -8.59
C VAL A 425 16.27 12.64 -7.91
N ILE A 426 16.47 12.06 -6.72
CA ILE A 426 17.76 12.17 -6.02
C ILE A 426 18.85 11.28 -6.64
N GLY A 427 18.47 10.36 -7.53
CA GLY A 427 19.35 9.58 -8.40
C GLY A 427 19.53 10.17 -9.80
N GLY A 428 18.97 11.37 -10.07
CA GLY A 428 19.06 12.04 -11.37
C GLY A 428 17.98 11.64 -12.39
N ASP A 429 16.99 10.84 -11.99
CA ASP A 429 15.86 10.43 -12.83
C ASP A 429 14.60 11.21 -12.46
N ASN A 430 14.36 12.33 -13.16
CA ASN A 430 13.24 13.23 -12.88
C ASN A 430 11.85 12.62 -13.15
N ALA A 431 11.77 11.44 -13.77
CA ALA A 431 10.51 10.72 -13.96
C ALA A 431 10.14 9.82 -12.76
N GLY A 432 11.03 9.67 -11.78
CA GLY A 432 10.79 8.91 -10.56
C GLY A 432 10.39 9.79 -9.37
N PHE A 433 10.16 9.14 -8.24
CA PHE A 433 9.76 9.79 -6.99
C PHE A 433 10.71 10.96 -6.58
N PRO A 434 10.17 12.12 -6.13
CA PRO A 434 8.75 12.38 -5.85
C PRO A 434 7.91 12.90 -7.02
N ASN A 435 8.42 12.91 -8.26
CA ASN A 435 7.60 13.28 -9.43
C ASN A 435 6.61 12.15 -9.79
N GLY A 436 5.54 12.05 -9.02
CA GLY A 436 4.74 10.85 -8.93
C GLY A 436 5.51 9.74 -8.20
N ARG A 437 5.16 8.50 -8.48
CA ARG A 437 5.83 7.30 -7.94
C ARG A 437 5.61 6.12 -8.88
N ARG A 438 6.68 5.45 -9.27
CA ARG A 438 6.68 4.22 -10.07
C ARG A 438 6.87 3.00 -9.16
N PRO A 439 6.48 1.80 -9.61
CA PRO A 439 6.78 0.56 -8.89
C PRO A 439 8.28 0.33 -8.64
N GLY A 440 9.14 0.88 -9.51
CA GLY A 440 10.60 0.76 -9.39
C GLY A 440 11.28 1.84 -8.54
N ASP A 441 10.54 2.75 -7.91
CA ASP A 441 11.13 3.74 -7.01
C ASP A 441 11.26 3.16 -5.59
N ASP A 442 12.49 3.11 -5.08
CA ASP A 442 12.84 2.64 -3.74
C ASP A 442 12.57 3.75 -2.72
N VAL A 443 11.30 3.90 -2.39
CA VAL A 443 10.81 5.04 -1.62
C VAL A 443 11.29 5.03 -0.16
N VAL A 444 11.66 3.87 0.40
CA VAL A 444 12.22 3.79 1.76
C VAL A 444 13.59 4.44 1.79
N ASP A 445 14.49 4.04 0.89
CA ASP A 445 15.81 4.67 0.74
C ASP A 445 15.70 6.16 0.42
N VAL A 446 14.82 6.54 -0.51
CA VAL A 446 14.66 7.94 -0.91
C VAL A 446 14.15 8.78 0.26
N VAL A 447 13.11 8.34 0.96
CA VAL A 447 12.54 9.06 2.11
C VAL A 447 13.55 9.14 3.25
N LEU A 448 14.28 8.08 3.58
CA LEU A 448 15.33 8.13 4.62
C LEU A 448 16.41 9.18 4.27
N ARG A 449 16.91 9.17 3.03
CA ARG A 449 17.94 10.12 2.58
C ARG A 449 17.42 11.55 2.60
N VAL A 450 16.20 11.80 2.13
CA VAL A 450 15.57 13.13 2.15
C VAL A 450 15.31 13.58 3.59
N ALA A 451 14.77 12.71 4.45
CA ALA A 451 14.56 12.97 5.88
C ALA A 451 15.86 13.32 6.61
N MET A 452 16.98 12.68 6.25
CA MET A 452 18.32 12.99 6.76
C MET A 452 19.03 14.15 6.04
N GLY A 453 18.34 14.86 5.14
CA GLY A 453 18.77 16.15 4.58
C GLY A 453 19.50 16.07 3.25
N LYS A 454 19.27 15.03 2.43
CA LYS A 454 19.82 14.93 1.07
C LYS A 454 19.55 16.18 0.24
N LEU A 455 18.35 16.76 0.35
CA LEU A 455 17.98 17.97 -0.39
C LEU A 455 18.71 19.23 0.09
N CYS A 456 19.15 19.29 1.34
CA CYS A 456 19.99 20.38 1.85
C CYS A 456 21.34 20.43 1.14
N THR A 457 21.89 19.27 0.72
CA THR A 457 23.12 19.22 -0.08
C THR A 457 22.98 19.90 -1.45
N LEU A 458 21.74 20.09 -1.91
CA LEU A 458 21.37 20.75 -3.15
C LEU A 458 20.83 22.18 -2.93
N ASN A 459 20.91 22.72 -1.71
CA ASN A 459 20.32 24.00 -1.31
C ASN A 459 18.80 24.09 -1.53
N ILE A 460 18.07 22.99 -1.41
CA ILE A 460 16.60 22.96 -1.52
C ILE A 460 16.02 22.99 -0.11
N GLY A 461 15.45 24.14 0.29
CA GLY A 461 14.78 24.31 1.59
C GLY A 461 15.69 24.48 2.82
N CYS A 462 16.99 24.27 2.66
CA CYS A 462 18.02 24.34 3.71
C CYS A 462 19.42 24.48 3.11
N ALA A 463 20.39 24.84 3.93
CA ALA A 463 21.81 24.87 3.56
C ALA A 463 22.48 23.51 3.85
N PRO A 464 23.56 23.13 3.13
CA PRO A 464 24.32 21.92 3.41
C PRO A 464 24.81 21.81 4.86
N SER A 465 25.14 22.95 5.50
CA SER A 465 25.55 23.00 6.90
C SER A 465 24.49 22.55 7.88
N ASP A 466 23.22 22.62 7.49
CA ASP A 466 22.09 22.27 8.36
C ASP A 466 21.91 20.75 8.47
N ALA A 467 22.44 19.97 7.52
CA ALA A 467 22.34 18.53 7.45
C ALA A 467 23.72 17.86 7.32
N PRO A 468 24.49 17.73 8.42
CA PRO A 468 25.85 17.21 8.37
C PRO A 468 25.97 15.78 7.81
N ALA A 469 24.92 14.97 7.97
CA ALA A 469 24.84 13.62 7.42
C ALA A 469 24.05 13.52 6.10
N GLY A 470 23.64 14.64 5.49
CA GLY A 470 22.83 14.63 4.26
C GLY A 470 23.54 14.04 3.04
N GLY A 471 24.85 13.84 3.12
CA GLY A 471 25.64 13.15 2.10
C GLY A 471 25.67 11.62 2.23
N LEU A 472 25.24 11.05 3.36
CA LEU A 472 25.26 9.59 3.58
C LEU A 472 24.17 8.90 2.77
N HIS A 473 24.47 7.69 2.30
CA HIS A 473 23.54 6.88 1.51
C HIS A 473 22.75 5.96 2.44
N PHE A 474 21.83 6.56 3.18
CA PHE A 474 20.95 5.83 4.10
C PHE A 474 20.08 4.79 3.38
N THR A 475 19.82 3.68 4.06
CA THR A 475 19.04 2.55 3.54
C THR A 475 18.45 1.69 4.65
N ASP A 476 17.34 1.01 4.36
CA ASP A 476 16.80 -0.06 5.21
C ASP A 476 17.40 -1.44 4.91
N GLY A 477 18.18 -1.53 3.83
CA GLY A 477 18.88 -2.71 3.35
C GLY A 477 18.03 -3.67 2.53
N ALA A 478 16.78 -3.32 2.22
CA ALA A 478 15.91 -4.09 1.33
C ALA A 478 16.01 -3.52 -0.10
N PHE A 479 16.69 -4.24 -0.98
CA PHE A 479 17.02 -3.74 -2.33
C PHE A 479 15.88 -3.93 -3.33
N LEU A 480 15.59 -2.88 -4.10
CA LEU A 480 14.65 -2.91 -5.23
C LEU A 480 15.38 -2.77 -6.58
N ASP A 481 15.01 -3.63 -7.54
CA ASP A 481 15.46 -3.57 -8.93
C ASP A 481 14.32 -3.76 -9.95
N GLU A 482 14.67 -3.62 -11.23
CA GLU A 482 13.75 -3.76 -12.37
C GLU A 482 13.09 -5.13 -12.48
N THR A 483 13.62 -6.15 -11.81
CA THR A 483 13.02 -7.49 -11.78
C THR A 483 11.83 -7.55 -10.84
N SER A 484 11.45 -6.48 -10.14
CA SER A 484 10.31 -6.49 -9.21
C SER A 484 8.97 -6.11 -9.84
N PHE A 485 8.97 -5.54 -11.04
CA PHE A 485 7.79 -5.05 -11.76
C PHE A 485 7.81 -5.45 -13.25
N THR A 486 6.83 -5.00 -14.03
CA THR A 486 6.72 -5.30 -15.47
C THR A 486 6.82 -4.03 -16.32
N ALA A 487 7.15 -4.21 -17.60
CA ALA A 487 7.33 -3.13 -18.57
C ALA A 487 6.01 -2.59 -19.18
N GLY A 488 4.87 -3.21 -18.88
CA GLY A 488 3.59 -2.89 -19.49
C GLY A 488 2.41 -3.11 -18.56
N PHE A 489 1.28 -2.49 -18.87
CA PHE A 489 0.07 -2.61 -18.07
C PHE A 489 -0.37 -4.07 -17.97
N PRO A 490 -0.68 -4.58 -16.77
CA PRO A 490 -0.95 -3.86 -15.53
C PRO A 490 0.25 -3.83 -14.58
N TYR A 491 1.42 -3.35 -15.06
CA TYR A 491 2.68 -2.89 -14.42
C TYR A 491 3.26 -3.61 -13.19
N LEU A 492 2.43 -4.14 -12.29
CA LEU A 492 2.79 -5.05 -11.22
C LEU A 492 2.86 -6.50 -11.71
N LYS A 493 3.70 -7.30 -11.06
CA LYS A 493 3.88 -8.72 -11.41
C LYS A 493 2.65 -9.55 -11.04
N THR A 494 2.49 -10.67 -11.75
CA THR A 494 1.53 -11.70 -11.35
C THR A 494 1.79 -12.13 -9.91
N PRO A 495 0.73 -12.40 -9.13
CA PRO A 495 0.84 -12.74 -7.72
C PRO A 495 1.58 -14.06 -7.49
N MET A 496 2.06 -14.24 -6.26
CA MET A 496 2.53 -15.51 -5.74
C MET A 496 1.37 -16.52 -5.72
N ALA A 497 1.63 -17.75 -6.16
CA ALA A 497 0.64 -18.83 -6.14
C ALA A 497 0.42 -19.37 -4.71
N GLY A 498 -0.84 -19.64 -4.36
CA GLY A 498 -1.21 -20.22 -3.07
C GLY A 498 -0.83 -21.68 -2.88
N SER A 499 -0.60 -22.40 -3.97
CA SER A 499 -0.08 -23.77 -3.96
C SER A 499 0.83 -24.01 -5.17
N PRO A 500 2.03 -24.59 -4.97
CA PRO A 500 3.03 -24.79 -6.03
C PRO A 500 2.87 -26.08 -6.83
N GLN A 501 1.88 -26.94 -6.52
CA GLN A 501 1.82 -28.29 -7.09
C GLN A 501 1.39 -28.26 -8.57
N LEU A 502 2.29 -28.71 -9.46
CA LEU A 502 2.03 -29.00 -10.87
C LEU A 502 1.19 -30.28 -11.03
#